data_AF-A0A7K6G4K7-F1
#
_entry.id   AF-A0A7K6G4K7-F1
#
_cell.length_a   1.000
_cell.length_b   1.000
_cell.length_c   1.000
_cell.angle_alpha   90.00
_cell.angle_beta   90.00
_cell.angle_gamma   90.00
#
_symmetry.space_group_name_H-M   'P 1'
#
loop_
_entity.id
_entity.type
_entity.pdbx_description
1 polymer ?
#
loop_
_entity_poly.entity_id
_entity_poly.type
_entity_poly.pdbx_seq_one_letter_code
_entity_poly.pdbx_strand_id
1 'polypeptide(L)'
;VLLVLSVLELSWSLSDEEKKIILDEHNKYRSEVNPPARAMMKMTWDKDLEALAQSYAEKCIWDHNKERGRRGENLFAMAPTLELEFAVEDWNGEEKFYNLTTSTCVPGQMCGHYTQVVWSSTHQIGCGAHFCEKIDGIETENMHLLVCNYYPPGNMKGRKPYMEGPSCTTCPTGTVCVNNLCDYKVSPETDTGEPLSSFTTEDPDLLESMGTAFSPRSVPETKKGALDTEELDTNSDQTSVDPTKAGASSTCLGLSLFLLPTAILVGLLL
;
A
#
# COMPACT_ATOMS: atom_id res chain seq x y z
N VAL A 1 -32.70 33.55 3.32
CA VAL A 1 -31.56 33.27 2.42
C VAL A 1 -30.52 32.51 3.23
N LEU A 2 -30.57 31.18 3.19
CA LEU A 2 -29.62 30.32 3.89
C LEU A 2 -28.54 29.97 2.87
N LEU A 3 -27.40 30.66 2.94
CA LEU A 3 -26.22 30.35 2.12
C LEU A 3 -25.60 29.08 2.67
N VAL A 4 -25.93 27.93 2.07
CA VAL A 4 -25.16 26.70 2.24
C VAL A 4 -23.86 26.91 1.46
N LEU A 5 -22.82 27.39 2.15
CA LEU A 5 -21.46 27.28 1.66
C LEU A 5 -21.10 25.79 1.68
N SER A 6 -21.33 25.11 0.56
CA SER A 6 -20.64 23.85 0.29
C SER A 6 -19.16 24.18 0.20
N VAL A 7 -18.44 23.96 1.30
CA VAL A 7 -16.99 23.87 1.25
C VAL A 7 -16.73 22.70 0.30
N LEU A 8 -16.30 23.00 -0.94
CA LEU A 8 -15.52 22.02 -1.67
C LEU A 8 -14.25 21.88 -0.84
N GLU A 9 -14.25 20.93 0.08
CA GLU A 9 -12.99 20.39 0.55
C GLU A 9 -12.31 19.88 -0.72
N LEU A 10 -11.27 20.58 -1.16
CA LEU A 10 -10.29 19.93 -2.03
C LEU A 10 -9.81 18.76 -1.18
N SER A 11 -10.33 17.57 -1.43
CA SER A 11 -9.85 16.37 -0.80
C SER A 11 -8.48 16.11 -1.38
N TRP A 12 -7.44 16.13 -0.54
CA TRP A 12 -6.06 15.80 -0.95
C TRP A 12 -5.88 14.27 -1.03
N SER A 13 -6.98 13.57 -1.29
CA SER A 13 -7.04 12.13 -1.49
C SER A 13 -6.69 11.81 -2.94
N LEU A 14 -6.06 10.65 -3.14
CA LEU A 14 -5.78 10.13 -4.47
C LEU A 14 -7.06 10.02 -5.31
N SER A 15 -7.01 10.40 -6.59
CA SER A 15 -8.07 10.15 -7.58
C SER A 15 -8.17 8.66 -7.92
N ASP A 16 -9.26 8.23 -8.56
CA ASP A 16 -9.39 6.84 -9.00
C ASP A 16 -8.32 6.44 -10.04
N GLU A 17 -7.88 7.39 -10.89
CA GLU A 17 -6.76 7.20 -11.81
C GLU A 17 -5.43 7.02 -11.06
N GLU A 18 -5.18 7.82 -10.04
CA GLU A 18 -3.98 7.73 -9.20
C GLU A 18 -3.91 6.40 -8.44
N LYS A 19 -5.04 5.99 -7.84
CA LYS A 19 -5.17 4.66 -7.20
C LYS A 19 -4.91 3.54 -8.20
N LYS A 20 -5.40 3.70 -9.43
CA LYS A 20 -5.19 2.73 -10.51
C LYS A 20 -3.71 2.62 -10.88
N ILE A 21 -2.97 3.73 -10.99
CA ILE A 21 -1.52 3.72 -11.26
C ILE A 21 -0.80 2.89 -10.21
N ILE A 22 -1.05 3.16 -8.93
CA ILE A 22 -0.41 2.43 -7.83
C ILE A 22 -0.72 0.94 -7.93
N LEU A 23 -1.99 0.58 -8.10
CA LEU A 23 -2.44 -0.81 -8.14
C LEU A 23 -1.89 -1.56 -9.36
N ASP A 24 -1.87 -0.92 -10.53
CA ASP A 24 -1.36 -1.50 -11.76
C ASP A 24 0.16 -1.74 -11.66
N GLU A 25 0.93 -0.78 -11.17
CA GLU A 25 2.39 -0.93 -11.02
C GLU A 25 2.74 -2.03 -10.01
N HIS A 26 2.00 -2.13 -8.89
CA HIS A 26 2.18 -3.25 -7.97
C HIS A 26 1.92 -4.59 -8.66
N ASN A 27 0.82 -4.72 -9.41
CA ASN A 27 0.49 -5.97 -10.08
C ASN A 27 1.46 -6.30 -11.24
N LYS A 28 1.96 -5.29 -11.95
CA LYS A 28 3.02 -5.43 -12.97
C LYS A 28 4.28 -6.02 -12.36
N TYR A 29 4.87 -5.39 -11.34
CA TYR A 29 6.08 -5.91 -10.70
C TYR A 29 5.89 -7.30 -10.10
N ARG A 30 4.72 -7.56 -9.50
CA ARG A 30 4.37 -8.89 -8.98
C ARG A 30 4.29 -9.96 -10.08
N SER A 31 3.83 -9.61 -11.28
CA SER A 31 3.73 -10.53 -12.42
C SER A 31 5.07 -10.82 -13.11
N GLU A 32 6.06 -9.95 -12.90
CA GLU A 32 7.36 -9.93 -13.58
C GLU A 32 8.52 -10.38 -12.69
N VAL A 33 8.26 -10.77 -11.43
CA VAL A 33 9.31 -11.20 -10.49
C VAL A 33 10.20 -12.30 -11.08
N ASN A 34 11.50 -12.17 -10.83
CA ASN A 34 12.50 -13.13 -11.28
C ASN A 34 13.38 -13.56 -10.10
N PRO A 35 13.40 -14.86 -9.73
CA PRO A 35 12.71 -15.99 -10.37
C PRO A 35 11.17 -15.92 -10.25
N PRO A 36 10.43 -16.61 -11.14
CA PRO A 36 8.97 -16.62 -11.08
C PRO A 36 8.41 -17.16 -9.76
N ALA A 37 7.24 -16.68 -9.36
CA ALA A 37 6.58 -17.04 -8.11
C ALA A 37 5.43 -18.04 -8.31
N ARG A 38 5.42 -19.14 -7.56
CA ARG A 38 4.42 -20.21 -7.70
C ARG A 38 2.98 -19.78 -7.40
N ALA A 39 2.81 -18.79 -6.51
CA ALA A 39 1.52 -18.39 -5.95
C ALA A 39 1.47 -16.90 -5.59
N MET A 40 1.88 -16.04 -6.52
CA MET A 40 1.78 -14.59 -6.33
C MET A 40 0.31 -14.18 -6.44
N MET A 41 -0.31 -13.68 -5.36
CA MET A 41 -1.68 -13.19 -5.44
C MET A 41 -1.75 -11.89 -6.24
N LYS A 42 -2.82 -11.69 -7.01
CA LYS A 42 -3.14 -10.38 -7.56
C LYS A 42 -3.59 -9.46 -6.42
N MET A 43 -3.11 -8.22 -6.42
CA MET A 43 -3.57 -7.20 -5.48
C MET A 43 -4.86 -6.54 -5.96
N THR A 44 -5.72 -6.20 -5.00
CA THR A 44 -6.92 -5.37 -5.17
C THR A 44 -6.88 -4.17 -4.23
N TRP A 45 -7.57 -3.10 -4.60
CA TRP A 45 -7.69 -1.93 -3.74
C TRP A 45 -8.63 -2.19 -2.55
N ASP A 46 -8.28 -1.69 -1.37
CA ASP A 46 -9.07 -1.78 -0.14
C ASP A 46 -9.26 -0.38 0.47
N LYS A 47 -10.52 0.01 0.66
CA LYS A 47 -10.90 1.35 1.13
C LYS A 47 -10.60 1.60 2.60
N ASP A 48 -10.56 0.55 3.43
CA ASP A 48 -10.22 0.70 4.84
C ASP A 48 -8.71 0.89 5.01
N LEU A 49 -7.91 0.22 4.18
CA LEU A 49 -6.47 0.47 4.09
C LEU A 49 -6.16 1.88 3.55
N GLU A 50 -6.91 2.35 2.55
CA GLU A 50 -6.81 3.72 2.02
C GLU A 50 -7.08 4.75 3.11
N ALA A 51 -8.21 4.62 3.82
CA ALA A 51 -8.58 5.57 4.88
C ALA A 51 -7.53 5.64 6.00
N LEU A 52 -6.98 4.48 6.40
CA LEU A 52 -5.90 4.41 7.37
C LEU A 52 -4.64 5.13 6.87
N ALA A 53 -4.21 4.84 5.64
CA ALA A 53 -3.03 5.44 5.04
C ALA A 53 -3.17 6.95 4.86
N GLN A 54 -4.33 7.42 4.38
CA GLN A 54 -4.64 8.85 4.22
C GLN A 54 -4.57 9.59 5.55
N SER A 55 -5.23 9.06 6.59
CA SER A 55 -5.20 9.66 7.93
C SER A 55 -3.80 9.74 8.54
N TYR A 56 -2.88 8.86 8.10
CA TYR A 56 -1.50 8.86 8.56
C TYR A 56 -0.62 9.82 7.76
N ALA A 57 -0.80 9.88 6.43
CA ALA A 57 -0.09 10.82 5.57
C ALA A 57 -0.32 12.28 6.01
N GLU A 58 -1.54 12.62 6.43
CA GLU A 58 -1.93 13.94 6.96
C GLU A 58 -1.19 14.34 8.24
N LYS A 59 -0.57 13.38 8.95
CA LYS A 59 0.24 13.70 10.14
C LYS A 59 1.62 14.25 9.77
N CYS A 60 2.07 14.08 8.52
CA CYS A 60 3.39 14.52 8.06
C CYS A 60 4.55 14.00 8.93
N ILE A 61 4.56 12.70 9.24
CA ILE A 61 5.60 12.05 10.06
C ILE A 61 6.35 11.02 9.21
N TRP A 62 7.68 11.12 9.17
CA TRP A 62 8.57 10.15 8.54
C TRP A 62 8.94 9.00 9.49
N ASP A 63 7.94 8.25 9.90
CA ASP A 63 8.08 7.01 10.68
C ASP A 63 6.89 6.10 10.37
N HIS A 64 7.04 4.80 10.58
CA HIS A 64 5.95 3.85 10.37
C HIS A 64 4.82 4.03 11.41
N ASN A 65 3.57 3.91 10.97
CA ASN A 65 2.39 4.09 11.81
C ASN A 65 2.29 3.00 12.89
N LYS A 66 2.63 3.32 14.13
CA LYS A 66 2.59 2.36 15.26
C LYS A 66 1.19 1.85 15.58
N GLU A 67 0.14 2.53 15.11
CA GLU A 67 -1.27 2.19 15.34
C GLU A 67 -1.91 1.41 14.18
N ARG A 68 -1.15 1.08 13.12
CA ARG A 68 -1.67 0.35 11.93
C ARG A 68 -2.12 -1.09 12.20
N GLY A 69 -1.85 -1.61 13.41
CA GLY A 69 -2.11 -2.99 13.78
C GLY A 69 -1.25 -3.95 12.97
N ARG A 70 -1.85 -5.04 12.46
CA ARG A 70 -1.14 -6.09 11.71
C ARG A 70 -1.07 -5.81 10.20
N ARG A 71 -1.00 -4.56 9.77
CA ARG A 71 -0.90 -4.18 8.35
C ARG A 71 0.57 -3.92 7.99
N GLY A 72 0.95 -4.32 6.78
CA GLY A 72 2.22 -3.90 6.19
C GLY A 72 2.14 -2.42 5.82
N GLU A 73 3.30 -1.78 5.61
CA GLU A 73 3.34 -0.36 5.28
C GLU A 73 4.60 0.00 4.52
N ASN A 74 4.46 0.79 3.46
CA ASN A 74 5.55 1.49 2.77
C ASN A 74 5.28 2.99 2.81
N LEU A 75 6.34 3.78 3.00
CA LEU A 75 6.31 5.25 2.95
C LEU A 75 7.20 5.72 1.80
N PHE A 76 6.82 6.82 1.18
CA PHE A 76 7.60 7.48 0.15
C PHE A 76 7.39 8.99 0.26
N ALA A 77 8.45 9.77 0.08
CA ALA A 77 8.37 11.21 0.11
C ALA A 77 9.13 11.81 -1.07
N MET A 78 8.51 12.75 -1.78
CA MET A 78 9.18 13.46 -2.87
C MET A 78 8.71 14.90 -3.04
N ALA A 79 9.54 15.69 -3.71
CA ALA A 79 9.25 17.05 -4.14
C ALA A 79 9.78 17.26 -5.57
N PRO A 80 9.22 18.20 -6.35
CA PRO A 80 8.09 19.06 -5.99
C PRO A 80 6.71 18.41 -6.22
N THR A 81 6.63 17.39 -7.07
CA THR A 81 5.38 16.75 -7.48
C THR A 81 5.42 15.28 -7.13
N LEU A 82 4.30 14.70 -6.67
CA LEU A 82 4.19 13.26 -6.44
C LEU A 82 4.03 12.49 -7.77
N GLU A 83 5.03 11.69 -8.12
CA GLU A 83 5.05 10.80 -9.27
C GLU A 83 4.80 9.36 -8.79
N LEU A 84 3.54 8.89 -8.87
CA LEU A 84 3.13 7.62 -8.25
C LEU A 84 3.76 6.38 -8.90
N GLU A 85 3.96 6.39 -10.21
CA GLU A 85 4.66 5.30 -10.91
C GLU A 85 6.10 5.19 -10.39
N PHE A 86 6.79 6.33 -10.26
CA PHE A 86 8.14 6.39 -9.74
C PHE A 86 8.23 5.95 -8.26
N ALA A 87 7.25 6.28 -7.43
CA ALA A 87 7.23 5.84 -6.03
C ALA A 87 7.21 4.31 -5.91
N VAL A 88 6.38 3.63 -6.72
CA VAL A 88 6.32 2.16 -6.74
C VAL A 88 7.56 1.56 -7.40
N GLU A 89 8.09 2.19 -8.44
CA GLU A 89 9.35 1.81 -9.08
C GLU A 89 10.53 1.87 -8.11
N ASP A 90 10.64 2.94 -7.31
CA ASP A 90 11.72 3.11 -6.33
C ASP A 90 11.66 2.04 -5.24
N TRP A 91 10.47 1.77 -4.69
CA TRP A 91 10.26 0.65 -3.77
C TRP A 91 10.64 -0.69 -4.39
N ASN A 92 10.21 -0.97 -5.63
CA ASN A 92 10.55 -2.22 -6.30
C ASN A 92 12.04 -2.30 -6.66
N GLY A 93 12.67 -1.17 -6.97
CA GLY A 93 14.07 -1.05 -7.38
C GLY A 93 15.07 -1.46 -6.30
N GLU A 94 14.64 -1.60 -5.05
CA GLU A 94 15.41 -2.23 -3.97
C GLU A 94 15.73 -3.72 -4.27
N GLU A 95 15.04 -4.36 -5.21
CA GLU A 95 15.31 -5.73 -5.68
C GLU A 95 16.80 -5.97 -5.96
N LYS A 96 17.49 -4.98 -6.56
CA LYS A 96 18.92 -5.06 -6.90
C LYS A 96 19.82 -5.32 -5.70
N PHE A 97 19.34 -5.08 -4.48
CA PHE A 97 20.05 -5.30 -3.23
C PHE A 97 19.55 -6.52 -2.45
N TYR A 98 18.51 -7.21 -2.93
CA TYR A 98 17.91 -8.33 -2.25
C TYR A 98 18.32 -9.67 -2.87
N ASN A 99 18.81 -10.59 -2.04
CA ASN A 99 19.06 -11.97 -2.46
C ASN A 99 17.92 -12.88 -1.98
N LEU A 100 17.08 -13.32 -2.92
CA LEU A 100 15.94 -14.19 -2.63
C LEU A 100 16.36 -15.56 -2.10
N THR A 101 17.44 -16.15 -2.61
CA THR A 101 17.91 -17.47 -2.21
C THR A 101 18.25 -17.50 -0.73
N THR A 102 19.04 -16.53 -0.26
CA THR A 102 19.49 -16.41 1.13
C THR A 102 18.53 -15.61 2.01
N SER A 103 17.54 -14.93 1.43
CA SER A 103 16.61 -14.03 2.12
C SER A 103 17.34 -12.89 2.86
N THR A 104 18.34 -12.30 2.20
CA THR A 104 19.20 -11.26 2.81
C THR A 104 19.21 -10.00 1.95
N CYS A 105 19.19 -8.85 2.61
CA CYS A 105 19.49 -7.56 2.00
C CYS A 105 21.00 -7.27 2.09
N VAL A 106 21.55 -6.60 1.09
CA VAL A 106 22.94 -6.09 1.15
C VAL A 106 23.10 -5.18 2.37
N PRO A 107 24.18 -5.31 3.17
CA PRO A 107 24.39 -4.47 4.35
C PRO A 107 24.36 -2.97 4.01
N GLY A 108 23.60 -2.20 4.79
CA GLY A 108 23.43 -0.75 4.59
C GLY A 108 22.47 -0.35 3.47
N GLN A 109 21.82 -1.30 2.81
CA GLN A 109 20.77 -1.04 1.82
C GLN A 109 19.38 -1.30 2.42
N MET A 110 18.35 -0.77 1.75
CA MET A 110 16.95 -1.07 2.03
C MET A 110 16.44 -2.12 1.04
N CYS A 111 15.65 -3.06 1.56
CA CYS A 111 14.94 -4.08 0.77
C CYS A 111 13.50 -4.32 1.26
N GLY A 112 13.10 -3.60 2.31
CA GLY A 112 11.82 -3.79 2.99
C GLY A 112 10.65 -3.37 2.11
N HIS A 113 10.82 -2.32 1.30
CA HIS A 113 9.77 -1.84 0.43
C HIS A 113 9.55 -2.82 -0.73
N TYR A 114 10.63 -3.26 -1.38
CA TYR A 114 10.55 -4.29 -2.43
C TYR A 114 9.87 -5.56 -1.92
N THR A 115 10.38 -6.11 -0.81
CA THR A 115 9.85 -7.38 -0.28
C THR A 115 8.36 -7.28 0.09
N GLN A 116 7.87 -6.11 0.51
CA GLN A 116 6.44 -5.87 0.72
C GLN A 116 5.65 -5.79 -0.61
N VAL A 117 6.15 -5.09 -1.63
CA VAL A 117 5.54 -5.01 -2.97
C VAL A 117 5.32 -6.41 -3.56
N VAL A 118 6.33 -7.27 -3.47
CA VAL A 118 6.32 -8.63 -4.04
C VAL A 118 5.94 -9.72 -3.02
N TRP A 119 5.31 -9.36 -1.89
CA TRP A 119 4.91 -10.34 -0.89
C TRP A 119 3.70 -11.18 -1.37
N SER A 120 3.89 -12.48 -1.57
CA SER A 120 2.96 -13.31 -2.34
C SER A 120 1.56 -13.41 -1.77
N SER A 121 1.43 -13.44 -0.44
CA SER A 121 0.13 -13.55 0.24
C SER A 121 -0.59 -12.21 0.39
N THR A 122 0.12 -11.09 0.28
CA THR A 122 -0.47 -9.74 0.35
C THR A 122 -1.29 -9.53 -0.92
N HIS A 123 -2.58 -9.26 -0.77
CA HIS A 123 -3.50 -9.13 -1.90
C HIS A 123 -4.47 -7.95 -1.76
N GLN A 124 -4.35 -7.17 -0.68
CA GLN A 124 -5.07 -5.93 -0.49
C GLN A 124 -4.08 -4.80 -0.25
N ILE A 125 -4.30 -3.67 -0.91
CA ILE A 125 -3.53 -2.45 -0.74
C ILE A 125 -4.48 -1.26 -0.67
N GLY A 126 -4.16 -0.27 0.16
CA GLY A 126 -4.78 1.05 0.09
C GLY A 126 -3.76 2.10 0.49
N CYS A 127 -3.75 3.21 -0.24
CA CYS A 127 -2.76 4.27 -0.05
C CYS A 127 -3.44 5.63 0.11
N GLY A 128 -2.74 6.54 0.79
CA GLY A 128 -3.12 7.94 0.91
C GLY A 128 -1.90 8.82 0.77
N ALA A 129 -2.13 10.05 0.32
CA ALA A 129 -1.07 11.02 0.10
C ALA A 129 -1.42 12.36 0.74
N HIS A 130 -0.41 13.11 1.14
CA HIS A 130 -0.59 14.45 1.66
C HIS A 130 0.60 15.34 1.30
N PHE A 131 0.33 16.59 0.93
CA PHE A 131 1.39 17.59 0.81
C PHE A 131 1.71 18.15 2.19
N CYS A 132 2.98 18.13 2.56
CA CYS A 132 3.48 18.55 3.85
C CYS A 132 4.45 19.72 3.64
N GLU A 133 4.12 20.89 4.20
CA GLU A 133 5.07 22.01 4.28
C GLU A 133 6.34 21.56 5.01
N LYS A 134 6.18 20.74 6.05
CA LYS A 134 7.25 20.09 6.80
C LYS A 134 6.86 18.65 7.12
N ILE A 135 7.79 17.71 6.92
CA ILE A 135 7.65 16.33 7.40
C ILE A 135 8.57 16.16 8.61
N ASP A 136 8.02 15.75 9.75
CA ASP A 136 8.81 15.43 10.94
C ASP A 136 9.76 14.26 10.65
N GLY A 137 11.06 14.49 10.76
CA GLY A 137 12.10 13.52 10.45
C GLY A 137 12.80 13.72 9.10
N ILE A 138 12.38 14.69 8.28
CA ILE A 138 13.04 15.08 7.03
C ILE A 138 13.36 16.58 7.06
N GLU A 139 14.57 16.97 6.64
CA GLU A 139 14.99 18.39 6.59
C GLU A 139 14.37 19.16 5.40
N THR A 140 14.12 18.48 4.29
CA THR A 140 13.52 19.06 3.09
C THR A 140 12.06 19.44 3.34
N GLU A 141 11.71 20.67 2.97
CA GLU A 141 10.35 21.22 3.08
C GLU A 141 9.54 21.03 1.80
N ASN A 142 8.22 21.21 1.89
CA ASN A 142 7.27 21.21 0.77
C ASN A 142 7.33 19.91 -0.04
N MET A 143 7.12 18.79 0.65
CA MET A 143 7.15 17.44 0.07
C MET A 143 5.77 16.80 0.10
N HIS A 144 5.51 15.90 -0.84
CA HIS A 144 4.38 14.98 -0.77
C HIS A 144 4.80 13.71 -0.03
N LEU A 145 4.03 13.32 0.99
CA LEU A 145 4.17 12.05 1.69
C LEU A 145 3.10 11.08 1.16
N LEU A 146 3.53 9.96 0.60
CA LEU A 146 2.71 8.81 0.21
C LEU A 146 2.87 7.71 1.25
N VAL A 147 1.75 7.17 1.72
CA VAL A 147 1.69 6.01 2.63
C VAL A 147 0.85 4.94 1.94
N CYS A 148 1.34 3.70 1.89
CA CYS A 148 0.58 2.55 1.42
C CYS A 148 0.50 1.50 2.51
N ASN A 149 -0.71 1.04 2.85
CA ASN A 149 -0.92 -0.08 3.76
C ASN A 149 -1.30 -1.35 3.01
N TYR A 150 -0.85 -2.48 3.56
CA TYR A 150 -0.92 -3.79 2.91
C TYR A 150 -1.56 -4.84 3.82
N TYR A 151 -2.43 -5.67 3.26
CA TYR A 151 -3.03 -6.79 3.99
C TYR A 151 -3.14 -8.09 3.15
N PRO A 152 -2.93 -9.26 3.77
CA PRO A 152 -2.19 -9.51 5.02
C PRO A 152 -0.79 -8.85 5.01
N PRO A 153 -0.13 -8.67 6.18
CA PRO A 153 1.16 -7.98 6.21
C PRO A 153 2.25 -8.84 5.54
N GLY A 154 3.20 -8.16 4.90
CA GLY A 154 4.43 -8.77 4.42
C GLY A 154 5.52 -8.80 5.48
N ASN A 155 6.76 -8.98 5.01
CA ASN A 155 8.01 -8.83 5.77
C ASN A 155 8.05 -9.62 7.08
N MET A 156 7.45 -10.80 7.08
CA MET A 156 7.47 -11.69 8.24
C MET A 156 8.88 -12.22 8.49
N LYS A 157 9.38 -12.04 9.72
CA LYS A 157 10.71 -12.51 10.14
C LYS A 157 10.92 -13.99 9.79
N GLY A 158 12.03 -14.28 9.11
CA GLY A 158 12.41 -15.64 8.71
C GLY A 158 11.62 -16.21 7.52
N ARG A 159 10.84 -15.39 6.79
CA ARG A 159 10.12 -15.79 5.58
C ARG A 159 10.57 -15.01 4.37
N LYS A 160 10.53 -15.66 3.21
CA LYS A 160 10.74 -15.05 1.89
C LYS A 160 9.47 -14.33 1.43
N PRO A 161 9.59 -13.31 0.56
CA PRO A 161 8.43 -12.66 -0.03
C PRO A 161 7.57 -13.60 -0.87
N TYR A 162 8.19 -14.57 -1.56
CA TYR A 162 7.46 -15.57 -2.33
C TYR A 162 8.26 -16.87 -2.47
N MET A 163 7.59 -17.92 -2.95
CA MET A 163 8.21 -19.21 -3.28
C MET A 163 8.50 -19.31 -4.78
N GLU A 164 9.73 -19.67 -5.11
CA GLU A 164 10.25 -19.78 -6.47
C GLU A 164 9.67 -20.99 -7.22
N GLY A 165 9.28 -20.80 -8.47
CA GLY A 165 8.82 -21.84 -9.39
C GLY A 165 7.87 -21.31 -10.45
N PRO A 166 7.47 -22.13 -11.43
CA PRO A 166 6.64 -21.65 -12.53
C PRO A 166 5.37 -20.97 -12.02
N SER A 167 5.04 -19.84 -12.64
CA SER A 167 3.94 -18.99 -12.21
C SER A 167 2.63 -19.78 -12.09
N CYS A 168 1.85 -19.45 -11.07
CA CYS A 168 0.54 -20.03 -10.78
C CYS A 168 0.49 -21.55 -10.51
N THR A 169 1.61 -22.23 -10.32
CA THR A 169 1.63 -23.70 -10.07
C THR A 169 1.06 -24.11 -8.72
N THR A 170 1.02 -23.21 -7.74
CA THR A 170 0.46 -23.48 -6.41
C THR A 170 -0.53 -22.40 -5.97
N CYS A 171 -1.27 -21.82 -6.91
CA CYS A 171 -2.31 -20.86 -6.59
C CYS A 171 -3.36 -21.44 -5.61
N PRO A 172 -3.89 -20.63 -4.67
CA PRO A 172 -4.93 -21.08 -3.75
C PRO A 172 -6.20 -21.55 -4.46
N THR A 173 -6.93 -22.49 -3.86
CA THR A 173 -8.23 -22.95 -4.39
C THR A 173 -9.21 -21.77 -4.53
N GLY A 174 -9.96 -21.75 -5.63
CA GLY A 174 -10.91 -20.67 -5.94
C GLY A 174 -10.31 -19.52 -6.76
N THR A 175 -9.01 -19.57 -7.06
CA THR A 175 -8.34 -18.59 -7.92
C THR A 175 -8.11 -19.12 -9.34
N VAL A 176 -7.80 -18.22 -10.27
CA VAL A 176 -7.37 -18.48 -11.65
C VAL A 176 -6.06 -17.76 -11.92
N CYS A 177 -5.26 -18.28 -12.86
CA CYS A 177 -4.04 -17.61 -13.29
C CYS A 177 -4.38 -16.52 -14.30
N VAL A 178 -4.02 -15.28 -13.99
CA VAL A 178 -4.15 -14.12 -14.88
C VAL A 178 -2.81 -13.40 -14.87
N ASN A 179 -2.13 -13.35 -16.02
CA ASN A 179 -0.84 -12.68 -16.17
C ASN A 179 0.16 -13.04 -15.04
N ASN A 180 0.42 -14.34 -14.84
CA ASN A 180 1.29 -14.87 -13.78
C ASN A 180 0.83 -14.66 -12.32
N LEU A 181 -0.36 -14.08 -12.09
CA LEU A 181 -0.93 -13.83 -10.76
C LEU A 181 -2.12 -14.74 -10.48
N CYS A 182 -2.28 -15.13 -9.22
CA CYS A 182 -3.47 -15.82 -8.71
C CYS A 182 -4.56 -14.79 -8.42
N ASP A 183 -5.61 -14.78 -9.22
CA ASP A 183 -6.75 -13.87 -9.11
C ASP A 183 -7.99 -14.63 -8.61
N TYR A 184 -8.74 -14.07 -7.66
CA TYR A 184 -9.99 -14.70 -7.24
C TYR A 184 -10.99 -14.66 -8.40
N LYS A 185 -11.71 -15.77 -8.63
CA LYS A 185 -12.82 -15.76 -9.59
C LYS A 185 -13.87 -14.78 -9.05
N VAL A 186 -13.97 -13.61 -9.67
CA VAL A 186 -15.16 -12.77 -9.49
C VAL A 186 -16.31 -13.56 -10.09
N SER A 187 -17.12 -14.19 -9.24
CA SER A 187 -18.42 -14.71 -9.67
C SER A 187 -19.19 -13.50 -10.21
N PRO A 188 -19.83 -13.58 -11.40
CA PRO A 188 -20.72 -12.52 -11.85
C PRO A 188 -21.94 -12.51 -10.93
N GLU A 189 -21.83 -11.85 -9.78
CA GLU A 189 -22.98 -11.40 -9.01
C GLU A 189 -23.46 -10.11 -9.65
N THR A 190 -24.58 -10.25 -10.36
CA THR A 190 -25.60 -9.24 -10.67
C THR A 190 -25.38 -7.86 -10.04
N ASP A 191 -24.61 -7.03 -10.73
CA ASP A 191 -24.80 -5.58 -10.73
C ASP A 191 -26.04 -5.27 -11.58
N THR A 192 -27.21 -5.63 -11.04
CA THR A 192 -28.45 -4.96 -11.41
C THR A 192 -28.77 -4.05 -10.25
N GLY A 193 -28.37 -2.79 -10.38
CA GLY A 193 -28.90 -1.71 -9.56
C GLY A 193 -30.42 -1.71 -9.66
N GLU A 194 -31.08 -2.37 -8.71
CA GLU A 194 -32.45 -2.04 -8.37
C GLU A 194 -32.42 -0.92 -7.32
N PRO A 195 -33.08 0.22 -7.59
CA PRO A 195 -33.22 1.26 -6.59
C PRO A 195 -34.10 0.72 -5.46
N LEU A 196 -33.64 0.97 -4.23
CA LEU A 196 -34.43 0.83 -3.00
C LEU A 196 -35.72 1.64 -3.17
N SER A 197 -36.79 0.97 -3.63
CA SER A 197 -38.09 1.60 -3.79
C SER A 197 -38.78 1.69 -2.43
N SER A 198 -39.25 2.90 -2.18
CA SER A 198 -40.03 3.38 -1.05
C SER A 198 -40.86 2.33 -0.32
N PHE A 199 -40.61 2.19 0.98
CA PHE A 199 -41.60 1.72 1.94
C PHE A 199 -42.68 2.81 2.06
N THR A 200 -43.80 2.63 1.36
CA THR A 200 -45.06 3.30 1.71
C THR A 200 -45.96 2.29 2.41
N THR A 201 -46.44 2.74 3.57
CA THR A 201 -47.39 2.09 4.47
C THR A 201 -48.68 1.69 3.79
N GLU A 202 -49.25 0.57 4.26
CA GLU A 202 -50.68 0.27 4.50
C GLU A 202 -51.06 -1.15 4.02
N ASP A 203 -51.08 -2.10 4.96
CA ASP A 203 -52.16 -3.09 5.00
C ASP A 203 -52.36 -3.59 6.45
N PRO A 204 -53.48 -3.27 7.11
CA PRO A 204 -53.78 -3.67 8.49
C PRO A 204 -54.61 -4.95 8.49
N ASP A 205 -53.99 -6.10 8.26
CA ASP A 205 -54.61 -7.38 8.60
C ASP A 205 -53.52 -8.45 8.67
N LEU A 206 -53.10 -8.78 9.89
CA LEU A 206 -52.63 -10.11 10.33
C LEU A 206 -52.25 -10.01 11.82
N LEU A 207 -53.24 -9.62 12.64
CA LEU A 207 -53.22 -9.86 14.08
C LEU A 207 -54.22 -10.98 14.37
N GLU A 208 -53.80 -12.25 14.25
CA GLU A 208 -54.22 -13.28 15.21
C GLU A 208 -53.47 -14.60 15.05
N SER A 209 -53.16 -15.19 16.20
CA SER A 209 -52.44 -16.45 16.43
C SER A 209 -50.92 -16.33 16.24
N MET A 210 -50.05 -16.57 17.22
CA MET A 210 -50.16 -17.39 18.42
C MET A 210 -49.29 -16.79 19.52
N GLY A 211 -49.89 -16.48 20.66
CA GLY A 211 -49.14 -16.33 21.91
C GLY A 211 -48.70 -17.71 22.39
N THR A 212 -47.48 -17.82 22.93
CA THR A 212 -47.25 -17.88 24.38
C THR A 212 -45.88 -18.48 24.72
N ALA A 213 -45.24 -17.83 25.70
CA ALA A 213 -44.29 -18.35 26.69
C ALA A 213 -42.92 -18.88 26.22
N PHE A 214 -41.85 -18.15 26.57
CA PHE A 214 -40.86 -18.69 27.51
C PHE A 214 -40.07 -17.55 28.21
N SER A 215 -39.96 -17.67 29.54
CA SER A 215 -39.27 -16.76 30.47
C SER A 215 -37.75 -16.99 30.45
N PRO A 216 -36.90 -16.00 30.77
CA PRO A 216 -35.45 -16.13 30.69
C PRO A 216 -34.87 -16.88 31.90
N ARG A 217 -34.01 -17.87 31.66
CA ARG A 217 -33.32 -18.61 32.72
C ARG A 217 -31.87 -18.14 32.88
N SER A 218 -31.65 -17.56 34.06
CA SER A 218 -30.42 -17.41 34.85
C SER A 218 -29.11 -18.09 34.39
N VAL A 219 -28.06 -17.27 34.39
CA VAL A 219 -26.61 -17.54 34.41
C VAL A 219 -26.20 -18.53 35.51
N PRO A 220 -25.18 -19.38 35.26
CA PRO A 220 -24.30 -19.88 36.32
C PRO A 220 -22.88 -19.28 36.22
N GLU A 221 -22.41 -18.77 37.36
CA GLU A 221 -21.02 -18.43 37.64
C GLU A 221 -20.11 -19.67 37.60
N THR A 222 -18.90 -19.53 37.04
CA THR A 222 -17.78 -20.41 37.42
C THR A 222 -16.47 -19.63 37.56
N LYS A 223 -16.09 -19.50 38.84
CA LYS A 223 -14.77 -19.40 39.48
C LYS A 223 -13.50 -19.16 38.63
N LYS A 224 -12.92 -18.00 38.90
CA LYS A 224 -11.52 -17.69 39.28
C LYS A 224 -10.53 -18.87 39.32
N GLY A 225 -9.54 -18.83 38.42
CA GLY A 225 -8.24 -19.49 38.52
C GLY A 225 -7.15 -18.49 38.11
N ALA A 226 -6.10 -18.36 38.91
CA ALA A 226 -5.06 -17.34 38.85
C ALA A 226 -3.77 -17.87 38.21
N LEU A 227 -2.92 -16.92 37.77
CA LEU A 227 -1.47 -17.00 37.49
C LEU A 227 -1.10 -17.96 36.33
N ASP A 228 -0.43 -17.52 35.27
CA ASP A 228 0.94 -17.01 35.32
C ASP A 228 1.20 -15.87 34.32
N THR A 229 1.93 -14.87 34.81
CA THR A 229 2.59 -13.82 34.05
C THR A 229 3.93 -14.36 33.55
N GLU A 230 4.10 -14.51 32.25
CA GLU A 230 5.43 -14.49 31.63
C GLU A 230 5.61 -13.17 30.88
N GLU A 231 6.51 -12.35 31.41
CA GLU A 231 7.16 -11.24 30.70
C GLU A 231 7.73 -11.77 29.38
N LEU A 232 7.37 -11.15 28.26
CA LEU A 232 8.14 -11.26 27.03
C LEU A 232 8.73 -9.88 26.74
N ASP A 233 10.03 -9.80 27.04
CA ASP A 233 10.90 -8.66 26.82
C ASP A 233 10.73 -8.07 25.43
N THR A 234 10.17 -6.87 25.37
CA THR A 234 10.23 -5.99 24.20
C THR A 234 11.62 -5.39 24.12
N ASN A 235 12.56 -6.09 23.49
CA ASN A 235 13.83 -5.49 23.12
C ASN A 235 13.69 -4.80 21.76
N SER A 236 13.30 -3.53 21.81
CA SER A 236 13.39 -2.60 20.69
C SER A 236 14.84 -2.12 20.63
N ASP A 237 15.60 -2.66 19.70
CA ASP A 237 16.91 -2.12 19.36
C ASP A 237 17.08 -2.15 17.83
N GLN A 238 16.61 -1.07 17.19
CA GLN A 238 17.16 -0.62 15.93
C GLN A 238 17.48 0.85 16.09
N THR A 239 18.76 1.07 16.38
CA THR A 239 19.47 2.34 16.38
C THR A 239 19.19 3.11 15.09
N SER A 240 18.60 4.28 15.26
CA SER A 240 18.64 5.41 14.33
C SER A 240 20.10 5.73 13.98
N VAL A 241 20.44 5.68 12.69
CA VAL A 241 21.69 6.26 12.19
C VAL A 241 21.33 7.47 11.34
N ASP A 242 21.58 8.65 11.91
CA ASP A 242 21.68 9.92 11.20
C ASP A 242 22.71 9.83 10.06
N PRO A 243 22.51 10.57 8.96
CA PRO A 243 23.65 11.08 8.21
C PRO A 243 23.54 12.60 8.05
N THR A 244 24.22 13.35 8.92
CA THR A 244 24.68 14.70 8.57
C THR A 244 26.16 14.68 8.16
N LYS A 245 26.35 14.92 6.86
CA LYS A 245 27.30 15.87 6.24
C LYS A 245 28.81 15.66 6.41
N ALA A 246 29.49 15.30 5.30
CA ALA A 246 30.37 16.21 4.53
C ALA A 246 31.33 15.43 3.59
N GLY A 247 31.55 15.96 2.37
CA GLY A 247 32.89 15.89 1.75
C GLY A 247 33.00 15.49 0.28
N ALA A 248 32.95 16.49 -0.60
CA ALA A 248 33.82 16.71 -1.76
C ALA A 248 33.83 15.73 -2.96
N SER A 249 33.32 16.26 -4.08
CA SER A 249 33.96 16.37 -5.41
C SER A 249 34.95 15.27 -5.83
N SER A 250 34.54 14.46 -6.80
CA SER A 250 35.47 13.79 -7.71
C SER A 250 34.98 13.96 -9.15
N THR A 251 35.63 14.86 -9.86
CA THR A 251 35.60 14.99 -11.31
C THR A 251 36.10 13.71 -11.96
N CYS A 252 35.29 13.09 -12.82
CA CYS A 252 35.79 12.10 -13.77
C CYS A 252 35.39 12.52 -15.18
N LEU A 253 36.39 12.96 -15.94
CA LEU A 253 36.29 13.28 -17.36
C LEU A 253 35.85 12.06 -18.16
N GLY A 254 34.69 12.17 -18.80
CA GLY A 254 34.29 11.31 -19.91
C GLY A 254 34.01 12.19 -21.13
N LEU A 255 35.04 12.40 -21.96
CA LEU A 255 34.88 12.99 -23.29
C LEU A 255 33.96 12.09 -24.12
N SER A 256 32.82 12.60 -24.56
CA SER A 256 32.13 12.11 -25.74
C SER A 256 31.78 13.29 -26.63
N LEU A 257 32.58 13.44 -27.69
CA LEU A 257 32.36 14.33 -28.81
C LEU A 257 31.01 13.99 -29.45
N PHE A 258 30.03 14.89 -29.36
CA PHE A 258 28.97 14.99 -30.34
C PHE A 258 29.08 16.35 -31.05
N LEU A 259 29.40 16.25 -32.33
CA LEU A 259 29.53 17.35 -33.28
C LEU A 259 28.16 18.00 -33.48
N LEU A 260 28.04 19.29 -33.16
CA LEU A 260 26.95 20.14 -33.61
C LEU A 260 27.19 20.52 -35.08
N PRO A 261 26.20 20.41 -35.99
CA PRO A 261 26.26 21.08 -37.26
C PRO A 261 25.93 22.57 -37.08
N THR A 262 26.87 23.39 -37.54
CA THR A 262 26.86 24.86 -37.60
C THR A 262 25.64 25.40 -38.35
N ALA A 263 24.92 26.33 -37.70
CA ALA A 263 23.92 27.17 -38.35
C ALA A 263 24.58 28.11 -39.37
N ILE A 264 24.09 28.05 -40.61
CA ILE A 264 24.44 28.96 -41.69
C ILE A 264 23.56 30.21 -41.56
N LEU A 265 24.18 31.33 -41.22
CA LEU A 265 23.60 32.67 -41.32
C LEU A 265 23.99 33.25 -42.68
N VAL A 266 23.04 33.30 -43.63
CA VAL A 266 23.17 34.12 -44.84
C VAL A 266 22.24 35.31 -44.67
N GLY A 267 22.84 36.49 -44.48
CA GLY A 267 22.19 37.76 -44.80
C GLY A 267 22.87 38.37 -46.01
N LEU A 268 22.09 38.89 -46.96
CA LEU A 268 22.27 40.23 -47.56
C LEU A 268 21.33 40.45 -48.76
N LEU A 269 20.72 41.65 -48.76
CA LEU A 269 20.35 42.49 -49.92
C LEU A 269 19.14 42.06 -50.79
N LEU A 270 17.96 42.58 -50.48
CA LEU A 270 17.30 43.73 -51.15
C LEU A 270 15.95 44.04 -50.47
#